data_AF-A0A1C7MQJ9-F1
#
_entry.id   AF-A0A1C7MQJ9-F1
#
_cell.length_a   1.000
_cell.length_b   1.000
_cell.length_c   1.000
_cell.angle_alpha   90.00
_cell.angle_beta   90.00
_cell.angle_gamma   90.00
#
_symmetry.space_group_name_H-M   'P 1'
#
loop_
_entity.id
_entity.type
_entity.pdbx_description
1 polymer ?
#
loop_
_entity_poly.entity_id
_entity_poly.type
_entity_poly.pdbx_seq_one_letter_code
_entity_poly.pdbx_strand_id
1 'polypeptide(L)'
;MIFPDPLHHTSSICSPIPFQISVSFRGTLPVGISLANIPLQVSISVPQEYAPYVSPVLQAAPIAIESVSMTTPETQKDRDSEDSDDNYITFLPLPSQFNHLRQASWLKLLRDIEDWVLHIAVDRTSSEWTWGSDAFWMAYIAAYPAFPGGLWERWDADIALEGQFIEAWMIKSGHSGARHDSGGCSDTCQGCVGVRAEIWPEFTRLLTVFYGRRAIVSD
;
A
#
# COMPACT_ATOMS: atom_id res chain seq x y z
N MET A 1 66.94 12.62 36.11
CA MET A 1 65.88 13.51 36.62
C MET A 1 65.82 14.72 35.72
N ILE A 2 64.96 14.68 34.70
CA ILE A 2 64.48 15.83 33.92
C ILE A 2 63.03 15.47 33.60
N PHE A 3 62.08 16.17 34.20
CA PHE A 3 60.66 16.05 33.89
C PHE A 3 60.38 16.82 32.60
N PRO A 4 59.68 16.24 31.60
CA PRO A 4 59.06 17.05 30.58
C PRO A 4 57.77 17.68 31.13
N ASP A 5 57.71 18.99 30.96
CA ASP A 5 56.66 19.93 31.33
C ASP A 5 55.30 19.55 30.68
N PRO A 6 54.17 19.60 31.40
CA PRO A 6 52.88 19.18 30.87
C PRO A 6 52.05 20.37 30.37
N LEU A 7 52.48 21.06 29.31
CA LEU A 7 51.61 22.07 28.66
C LEU A 7 51.91 22.15 27.17
N HIS A 8 51.05 21.50 26.39
CA HIS A 8 50.29 22.13 25.31
C HIS A 8 49.37 21.07 24.70
N HIS A 9 48.32 20.69 25.44
CA HIS A 9 47.08 20.34 24.78
C HIS A 9 46.58 21.63 24.15
N THR A 10 47.04 21.91 22.92
CA THR A 10 46.18 22.63 22.00
C THR A 10 45.03 21.68 21.75
N SER A 11 43.97 21.85 22.55
CA SER A 11 42.65 21.41 22.19
C SER A 11 42.33 22.18 20.92
N SER A 12 42.82 21.68 19.77
CA SER A 12 42.27 22.07 18.50
C SER A 12 40.82 21.70 18.63
N ILE A 13 39.99 22.72 18.87
CA ILE A 13 38.55 22.59 18.81
C ILE A 13 38.31 22.17 17.37
N CYS A 14 38.23 20.86 17.16
CA CYS A 14 37.84 20.28 15.89
C CYS A 14 36.36 20.61 15.80
N SER A 15 36.07 21.81 15.28
CA SER A 15 34.71 22.20 14.99
C SER A 15 34.16 21.13 14.06
N PRO A 16 33.11 20.40 14.46
CA PRO A 16 32.55 19.36 13.62
C PRO A 16 32.18 20.01 12.29
N ILE A 17 32.79 19.54 11.20
CA ILE A 17 32.45 20.01 9.87
C ILE A 17 31.05 19.45 9.61
N PRO A 18 30.02 20.29 9.43
CA PRO A 18 28.70 19.79 9.07
C PRO A 18 28.82 19.06 7.74
N PHE A 19 28.38 17.81 7.68
CA PHE A 19 28.21 17.09 6.43
C PHE A 19 26.74 17.16 6.03
N GLN A 20 26.47 17.51 4.78
CA GLN A 20 25.11 17.59 4.25
C GLN A 20 24.81 16.30 3.50
N ILE A 21 23.74 15.62 3.92
CA ILE A 21 23.18 14.47 3.19
C ILE A 21 21.94 14.95 2.47
N SER A 22 21.89 14.75 1.14
CA SER A 22 20.71 15.01 0.33
C SER A 22 20.14 13.70 -0.18
N VAL A 23 18.87 13.45 0.15
CA VAL A 23 18.10 12.31 -0.37
C VAL A 23 17.19 12.83 -1.47
N SER A 24 17.33 12.33 -2.68
CA SER A 24 16.47 12.67 -3.81
C SER A 24 15.77 11.42 -4.31
N PHE A 25 14.44 11.48 -4.38
CA PHE A 25 13.64 10.46 -5.05
C PHE A 25 13.50 10.87 -6.51
N ARG A 26 13.91 10.00 -7.43
CA ARG A 26 13.68 10.18 -8.87
C ARG A 26 12.69 9.12 -9.31
N GLY A 27 11.60 9.57 -9.91
CA GLY A 27 10.54 8.70 -10.40
C GLY A 27 9.44 9.55 -11.01
N THR A 28 8.59 8.90 -11.79
CA THR A 28 7.35 9.47 -12.29
C THR A 28 6.23 9.09 -11.35
N LEU A 29 5.53 10.07 -10.80
CA LEU A 29 4.30 9.79 -10.07
C LEU A 29 3.19 9.52 -11.11
N PRO A 30 2.35 8.49 -10.90
CA PRO A 30 1.19 8.26 -11.75
C PRO A 30 0.34 9.52 -11.90
N VAL A 31 -0.16 9.75 -13.11
CA VAL A 31 -1.05 10.87 -13.41
C VAL A 31 -2.32 10.70 -12.57
N GLY A 32 -2.76 11.77 -11.88
CA GLY A 32 -3.93 11.72 -10.98
C GLY A 32 -3.61 11.57 -9.49
N ILE A 33 -2.35 11.28 -9.10
CA ILE A 33 -1.95 11.39 -7.69
C ILE A 33 -1.81 12.86 -7.32
N SER A 34 -2.56 13.29 -6.31
CA SER A 34 -2.41 14.63 -5.75
C SER A 34 -1.00 14.79 -5.15
N LEU A 35 -0.17 15.58 -5.84
CA LEU A 35 1.18 15.95 -5.36
C LEU A 35 1.16 16.68 -4.02
N ALA A 36 0.00 17.18 -3.59
CA ALA A 36 -0.13 18.00 -2.41
C ALA A 36 0.07 17.22 -1.10
N ASN A 37 -0.11 15.89 -1.07
CA ASN A 37 -0.16 15.13 0.19
C ASN A 37 0.49 13.73 0.14
N ILE A 38 1.59 13.56 -0.59
CA ILE A 38 2.29 12.27 -0.62
C ILE A 38 2.96 12.03 0.75
N PRO A 39 2.56 10.99 1.50
CA PRO A 39 3.18 10.70 2.79
C PRO A 39 4.60 10.17 2.57
N LEU A 40 5.59 10.87 3.12
CA LEU A 40 6.99 10.44 3.10
C LEU A 40 7.41 10.02 4.51
N GLN A 41 7.97 8.82 4.64
CA GLN A 41 8.58 8.35 5.87
C GLN A 41 10.10 8.31 5.70
N VAL A 42 10.82 9.05 6.54
CA VAL A 42 12.28 9.02 6.63
C VAL A 42 12.66 8.56 8.03
N SER A 43 13.52 7.54 8.12
CA SER A 43 14.02 7.02 9.40
C SER A 43 15.53 7.16 9.44
N ILE A 44 16.05 7.77 10.50
CA ILE A 44 17.48 7.99 10.73
C ILE A 44 17.81 7.31 12.06
N SER A 45 18.74 6.36 12.03
CA SER A 45 19.22 5.67 13.23
C SER A 45 20.63 6.14 13.55
N VAL A 46 20.81 6.65 14.77
CA VAL A 46 22.11 7.10 15.28
C VAL A 46 22.53 6.13 16.39
N PRO A 47 23.77 5.58 16.37
CA PRO A 47 24.28 4.77 17.47
C PRO A 47 24.23 5.55 18.79
N GLN A 48 23.99 4.85 19.90
CA GLN A 48 23.72 5.48 21.19
C GLN A 48 24.90 6.33 21.69
N GLU A 49 26.12 5.95 21.35
CA GLU A 49 27.35 6.70 21.66
C GLU A 49 27.42 8.08 21.00
N TYR A 50 26.66 8.31 19.92
CA TYR A 50 26.62 9.58 19.18
C TYR A 50 25.35 10.40 19.42
N ALA A 51 24.35 9.84 20.10
CA ALA A 51 23.08 10.50 20.38
C ALA A 51 23.20 11.89 21.06
N PRO A 52 24.14 12.14 22.00
CA PRO A 52 24.31 13.46 22.61
C PRO A 52 24.91 14.52 21.67
N TYR A 53 25.54 14.11 20.57
CA TYR A 53 26.31 14.97 19.68
C TYR A 53 25.61 15.26 18.36
N VAL A 54 24.53 14.54 18.04
CA VAL A 54 23.79 14.65 16.79
C VAL A 54 22.37 15.10 17.07
N SER A 55 21.95 16.18 16.41
CA SER A 55 20.56 16.64 16.40
C SER A 55 20.04 16.60 14.96
N PRO A 56 19.01 15.80 14.65
CA PRO A 56 18.44 15.78 13.31
C PRO A 56 17.73 17.10 13.03
N VAL A 57 18.09 17.78 11.95
CA VAL A 57 17.42 18.99 11.48
C VAL A 57 16.73 18.69 10.16
N LEU A 58 15.40 18.79 10.14
CA LEU A 58 14.60 18.64 8.92
C LEU A 58 14.44 20.02 8.26
N GLN A 59 14.96 20.18 7.04
CA GLN A 59 14.75 21.37 6.23
C GLN A 59 13.99 20.99 4.95
N ALA A 60 12.82 21.59 4.75
CA ALA A 60 12.04 21.45 3.52
C ALA A 60 12.12 22.77 2.75
N ALA A 61 12.58 22.71 1.50
CA ALA A 61 12.58 23.84 0.59
C ALA A 61 11.68 23.51 -0.62
N PRO A 62 10.71 24.37 -0.97
CA PRO A 62 9.92 24.18 -2.18
C PRO A 62 10.84 24.34 -3.40
N ILE A 63 10.92 23.29 -4.22
CA ILE A 63 11.50 23.41 -5.56
C ILE A 63 10.42 24.08 -6.40
N ALA A 64 10.70 25.28 -6.90
CA ALA A 64 9.81 25.94 -7.87
C ALA A 64 9.78 25.08 -9.14
N ILE A 65 8.73 24.27 -9.28
CA ILE A 65 8.43 23.60 -10.53
C ILE A 65 7.71 24.66 -11.38
N GLU A 66 8.38 25.18 -12.40
CA GLU A 66 7.74 26.05 -13.38
C GLU A 66 6.52 25.33 -13.93
N SER A 67 5.34 25.91 -13.69
CA SER A 67 4.06 25.38 -14.10
C SER A 67 4.04 25.21 -15.62
N VAL A 68 4.06 23.97 -16.09
CA VAL A 68 3.83 23.67 -17.51
C VAL A 68 2.34 23.89 -17.77
N SER A 69 2.02 25.08 -18.28
CA SER A 69 0.71 25.41 -18.83
C SER A 69 0.40 24.44 -19.97
N MET A 70 -0.60 23.57 -19.78
CA MET A 70 -1.18 22.79 -20.87
C MET A 70 -1.99 23.73 -21.77
N THR A 71 -1.34 24.28 -22.79
CA THR A 71 -2.02 24.78 -23.98
C THR A 71 -2.14 23.63 -24.97
N THR A 72 -3.39 23.29 -25.31
CA THR A 72 -3.76 22.42 -26.43
C THR A 72 -3.16 22.92 -27.74
N PRO A 73 -2.72 22.00 -28.61
CA PRO A 73 -2.80 22.24 -30.05
C PRO A 73 -3.51 21.09 -30.77
N GLU A 74 -4.44 21.47 -31.63
CA GLU A 74 -5.08 20.59 -32.60
C GLU A 74 -4.09 20.14 -33.70
N THR A 75 -4.25 18.87 -34.09
CA THR A 75 -3.96 18.25 -35.41
C THR A 75 -2.52 18.22 -35.95
N GLN A 76 -1.89 17.03 -35.96
CA GLN A 76 -1.46 16.34 -37.20
C GLN A 76 -0.84 14.95 -36.92
N LYS A 77 -1.35 13.96 -37.67
CA LYS A 77 -0.80 12.63 -37.98
C LYS A 77 0.73 12.57 -38.06
N ASP A 78 1.37 11.63 -37.37
CA ASP A 78 1.81 10.33 -37.92
C ASP A 78 2.74 9.58 -36.94
N ARG A 79 2.39 8.30 -36.72
CA ARG A 79 3.24 7.12 -36.50
C ARG A 79 3.96 6.91 -35.16
N ASP A 80 3.65 5.72 -34.62
CA ASP A 80 4.32 4.88 -33.62
C ASP A 80 4.18 5.33 -32.17
N SER A 81 3.00 5.04 -31.60
CA SER A 81 2.75 4.98 -30.16
C SER A 81 1.65 3.94 -29.89
N GLU A 82 1.95 2.68 -30.19
CA GLU A 82 1.42 1.57 -29.38
C GLU A 82 2.26 1.55 -28.10
N ASP A 83 1.79 1.36 -26.88
CA ASP A 83 0.48 1.18 -26.29
C ASP A 83 0.84 0.94 -24.81
N SER A 84 0.29 1.72 -23.90
CA SER A 84 0.01 1.32 -22.51
C SER A 84 -0.66 2.52 -21.84
N ASP A 85 -1.85 2.85 -22.35
CA ASP A 85 -2.82 3.57 -21.56
C ASP A 85 -3.05 2.80 -20.24
N ASP A 86 -2.99 3.52 -19.13
CA ASP A 86 -3.87 3.32 -17.98
C ASP A 86 -3.72 2.04 -17.12
N ASN A 87 -2.58 1.92 -16.43
CA ASN A 87 -2.41 1.03 -15.27
C ASN A 87 -3.14 1.57 -14.00
N TYR A 88 -4.35 2.13 -14.16
CA TYR A 88 -5.13 2.63 -13.02
C TYR A 88 -5.77 1.47 -12.25
N ILE A 89 -5.77 1.56 -10.93
CA ILE A 89 -6.56 0.67 -10.08
C ILE A 89 -8.03 1.07 -10.24
N THR A 90 -8.75 0.38 -11.14
CA THR A 90 -10.10 0.72 -11.60
C THR A 90 -11.18 0.58 -10.53
N PHE A 91 -10.93 -0.24 -9.50
CA PHE A 91 -11.86 -0.47 -8.40
C PHE A 91 -11.72 0.53 -7.24
N LEU A 92 -10.82 1.51 -7.37
CA LEU A 92 -10.61 2.57 -6.37
C LEU A 92 -10.88 3.97 -6.97
N PRO A 93 -11.36 4.93 -6.15
CA PRO A 93 -11.78 4.78 -4.75
C PRO A 93 -13.03 3.90 -4.60
N LEU A 94 -13.25 3.36 -3.40
CA LEU A 94 -14.44 2.53 -3.20
C LEU A 94 -15.70 3.38 -3.35
N PRO A 95 -16.77 2.83 -3.95
CA PRO A 95 -18.04 3.54 -4.09
C PRO A 95 -18.59 3.98 -2.72
N SER A 96 -19.23 5.15 -2.64
CA SER A 96 -19.80 5.69 -1.39
C SER A 96 -20.85 4.76 -0.73
N GLN A 97 -21.49 3.92 -1.55
CA GLN A 97 -22.44 2.89 -1.14
C GLN A 97 -21.78 1.58 -0.67
N PHE A 98 -20.46 1.47 -0.72
CA PHE A 98 -19.75 0.27 -0.29
C PHE A 98 -19.97 0.04 1.21
N ASN A 99 -20.53 -1.12 1.56
CA ASN A 99 -20.76 -1.51 2.93
C ASN A 99 -19.95 -2.75 3.25
N HIS A 100 -18.87 -2.58 4.01
CA HIS A 100 -17.96 -3.66 4.40
C HIS A 100 -18.62 -4.76 5.25
N LEU A 101 -19.84 -4.59 5.73
CA LEU A 101 -20.57 -5.66 6.44
C LEU A 101 -21.45 -6.50 5.51
N ARG A 102 -21.70 -6.03 4.28
CA ARG A 102 -22.56 -6.70 3.31
C ARG A 102 -21.79 -7.55 2.32
N GLN A 103 -22.22 -8.79 2.14
CA GLN A 103 -21.66 -9.72 1.18
C GLN A 103 -21.71 -9.16 -0.24
N ALA A 104 -22.84 -8.58 -0.63
CA ALA A 104 -23.02 -8.05 -1.99
C ALA A 104 -22.00 -6.94 -2.35
N SER A 105 -21.61 -6.12 -1.37
CA SER A 105 -20.58 -5.10 -1.58
C SER A 105 -19.21 -5.74 -1.84
N TRP A 106 -18.84 -6.75 -1.05
CA TRP A 106 -17.60 -7.51 -1.26
C TRP A 106 -17.60 -8.31 -2.55
N LEU A 107 -18.73 -8.91 -2.93
CA LEU A 107 -18.83 -9.64 -4.21
C LEU A 107 -18.61 -8.72 -5.40
N LYS A 108 -19.19 -7.51 -5.37
CA LYS A 108 -18.95 -6.54 -6.45
C LYS A 108 -17.47 -6.17 -6.51
N LEU A 109 -16.89 -5.78 -5.38
CA LEU A 109 -15.49 -5.40 -5.29
C LEU A 109 -14.55 -6.54 -5.70
N LEU A 110 -14.86 -7.77 -5.30
CA LEU A 110 -14.12 -8.97 -5.67
C LEU A 110 -14.01 -9.10 -7.20
N ARG A 111 -15.13 -8.92 -7.92
CA ARG A 111 -15.13 -8.98 -9.39
C ARG A 111 -14.34 -7.84 -10.02
N ASP A 112 -14.46 -6.63 -9.47
CA ASP A 112 -13.71 -5.48 -9.95
C ASP A 112 -12.18 -5.67 -9.73
N ILE A 113 -11.77 -6.31 -8.62
CA ILE A 113 -10.37 -6.66 -8.35
C ILE A 113 -9.90 -7.80 -9.27
N GLU A 114 -10.70 -8.86 -9.42
CA GLU A 114 -10.39 -10.02 -10.28
C GLU A 114 -10.13 -9.57 -11.72
N ASP A 115 -11.02 -8.73 -12.26
CA ASP A 115 -10.86 -8.16 -13.60
C ASP A 115 -9.56 -7.34 -13.73
N TRP A 116 -9.26 -6.50 -12.73
CA TRP A 116 -8.05 -5.70 -12.71
C TRP A 116 -6.78 -6.56 -12.63
N VAL A 117 -6.75 -7.58 -11.76
CA VAL A 117 -5.58 -8.46 -11.61
C VAL A 117 -5.30 -9.23 -12.90
N LEU A 118 -6.35 -9.75 -13.55
CA LEU A 118 -6.21 -10.60 -14.72
C LEU A 118 -5.94 -9.84 -16.02
N HIS A 119 -6.43 -8.60 -16.15
CA HIS A 119 -6.35 -7.84 -17.40
C HIS A 119 -5.39 -6.65 -17.35
N ILE A 120 -5.12 -6.10 -16.18
CA ILE A 120 -4.28 -4.89 -16.03
C ILE A 120 -2.96 -5.26 -15.34
N ALA A 121 -3.00 -5.91 -14.19
CA ALA A 121 -1.79 -6.30 -13.45
C ALA A 121 -1.15 -7.62 -13.94
N VAL A 122 -1.12 -7.88 -15.25
CA VAL A 122 -0.83 -9.21 -15.84
C VAL A 122 0.54 -9.79 -15.46
N ASP A 123 1.54 -8.96 -15.16
CA ASP A 123 2.87 -9.42 -14.73
C ASP A 123 2.82 -9.99 -13.31
N ARG A 124 2.89 -11.32 -13.19
CA ARG A 124 2.87 -12.06 -11.93
C ARG A 124 4.04 -11.78 -10.99
N THR A 125 5.13 -11.21 -11.49
CA THR A 125 6.30 -10.84 -10.68
C THR A 125 6.24 -9.40 -10.18
N SER A 126 5.24 -8.63 -10.62
CA SER A 126 5.07 -7.23 -10.26
C SER A 126 4.54 -7.07 -8.83
N SER A 127 4.82 -5.89 -8.27
CA SER A 127 4.22 -5.46 -7.00
C SER A 127 2.70 -5.34 -7.09
N GLU A 128 2.20 -4.97 -8.26
CA GLU A 128 0.80 -4.76 -8.60
C GLU A 128 0.03 -6.07 -8.54
N TRP A 129 0.56 -7.13 -9.15
CA TRP A 129 -0.03 -8.47 -9.04
C TRP A 129 -0.03 -8.97 -7.59
N THR A 130 1.09 -8.81 -6.89
CA THR A 130 1.21 -9.25 -5.48
C THR A 130 0.18 -8.54 -4.60
N TRP A 131 0.09 -7.21 -4.74
CA TRP A 131 -0.86 -6.39 -4.00
C TRP A 131 -2.31 -6.69 -4.38
N GLY A 132 -2.60 -6.81 -5.67
CA GLY A 132 -3.93 -7.12 -6.19
C GLY A 132 -4.41 -8.51 -5.78
N SER A 133 -3.51 -9.49 -5.73
CA SER A 133 -3.79 -10.85 -5.26
C SER A 133 -4.12 -10.85 -3.76
N ASP A 134 -3.38 -10.12 -2.93
CA ASP A 134 -3.72 -9.96 -1.51
C ASP A 134 -5.08 -9.26 -1.34
N ALA A 135 -5.36 -8.21 -2.12
CA ALA A 135 -6.64 -7.51 -2.10
C ALA A 135 -7.79 -8.42 -2.54
N PHE A 136 -7.57 -9.23 -3.57
CA PHE A 136 -8.50 -10.25 -4.06
C PHE A 136 -8.83 -11.23 -2.95
N TRP A 137 -7.83 -11.81 -2.28
CA TRP A 137 -8.06 -12.80 -1.24
C TRP A 137 -8.81 -12.22 -0.03
N MET A 138 -8.50 -10.99 0.38
CA MET A 138 -9.27 -10.29 1.40
C MET A 138 -10.73 -10.11 0.99
N ALA A 139 -10.99 -9.64 -0.23
CA ALA A 139 -12.35 -9.45 -0.74
C ALA A 139 -13.10 -10.78 -0.89
N TYR A 140 -12.41 -11.83 -1.33
CA TYR A 140 -12.96 -13.15 -1.53
C TYR A 140 -13.43 -13.77 -0.22
N ILE A 141 -12.61 -13.72 0.84
CA ILE A 141 -12.99 -14.27 2.15
C ILE A 141 -14.09 -13.41 2.80
N ALA A 142 -14.07 -12.09 2.60
CA ALA A 142 -15.15 -11.25 3.07
C ALA A 142 -16.47 -11.55 2.34
N ALA A 143 -16.43 -11.89 1.06
CA ALA A 143 -17.58 -12.36 0.29
C ALA A 143 -18.01 -13.78 0.69
N TYR A 144 -17.06 -14.67 1.02
CA TYR A 144 -17.30 -16.06 1.42
C TYR A 144 -16.66 -16.39 2.77
N PRO A 145 -17.20 -15.90 3.90
CA PRO A 145 -16.58 -16.06 5.22
C PRO A 145 -16.39 -17.49 5.71
N ALA A 146 -17.06 -18.46 5.08
CA ALA A 146 -16.92 -19.87 5.41
C ALA A 146 -15.72 -20.54 4.72
N PHE A 147 -14.98 -19.84 3.85
CA PHE A 147 -13.80 -20.36 3.19
C PHE A 147 -12.69 -20.70 4.21
N PRO A 148 -12.04 -21.88 4.13
CA PRO A 148 -12.16 -22.89 3.07
C PRO A 148 -13.21 -24.00 3.34
N GLY A 149 -13.80 -24.04 4.54
CA GLY A 149 -14.59 -25.19 5.02
C GLY A 149 -16.08 -25.21 4.67
N GLY A 150 -16.63 -24.14 4.09
CA GLY A 150 -18.05 -24.02 3.74
C GLY A 150 -18.31 -23.83 2.25
N LEU A 151 -19.45 -23.21 1.92
CA LEU A 151 -19.82 -22.90 0.54
C LEU A 151 -19.11 -21.63 0.06
N TRP A 152 -18.53 -21.70 -1.13
CA TRP A 152 -17.86 -20.61 -1.80
C TRP A 152 -17.90 -20.84 -3.32
N GLU A 153 -17.78 -19.77 -4.09
CA GLU A 153 -17.75 -19.87 -5.56
C GLU A 153 -16.32 -20.04 -6.05
N ARG A 154 -16.13 -20.84 -7.10
CA ARG A 154 -14.80 -20.96 -7.71
C ARG A 154 -14.32 -19.58 -8.19
N TRP A 155 -13.06 -19.28 -7.90
CA TRP A 155 -12.33 -18.16 -8.48
C TRP A 155 -11.54 -18.64 -9.72
N ASP A 156 -10.99 -17.69 -10.48
CA ASP A 156 -10.07 -18.01 -11.56
C ASP A 156 -8.75 -18.62 -11.02
N ALA A 157 -8.38 -19.81 -11.51
CA ALA A 157 -7.19 -20.52 -11.07
C ALA A 157 -5.88 -19.77 -11.38
N ASP A 158 -5.92 -18.75 -12.24
CA ASP A 158 -4.79 -17.87 -12.45
C ASP A 158 -4.44 -17.04 -11.20
N ILE A 159 -5.40 -16.77 -10.31
CA ILE A 159 -5.12 -16.19 -9.00
C ILE A 159 -4.82 -17.32 -8.02
N ALA A 160 -3.54 -17.63 -7.85
CA ALA A 160 -3.08 -18.71 -6.98
C ALA A 160 -3.39 -18.43 -5.50
N LEU A 161 -3.54 -19.49 -4.71
CA LEU A 161 -3.67 -19.45 -3.23
C LEU A 161 -2.31 -19.13 -2.59
N GLU A 162 -1.71 -18.02 -3.00
CA GLU A 162 -0.40 -17.55 -2.61
C GLU A 162 -0.52 -16.07 -2.22
N GLY A 163 0.30 -15.65 -1.26
CA GLY A 163 0.26 -14.29 -0.73
C GLY A 163 0.23 -14.28 0.80
N GLN A 164 0.75 -13.19 1.35
CA GLN A 164 0.96 -13.07 2.79
C GLN A 164 -0.34 -13.23 3.57
N PHE A 165 -1.43 -12.66 3.05
CA PHE A 165 -2.73 -12.71 3.72
C PHE A 165 -3.36 -14.11 3.67
N ILE A 166 -3.43 -14.72 2.48
CA ILE A 166 -4.15 -15.99 2.29
C ILE A 166 -3.44 -17.15 2.99
N GLU A 167 -2.11 -17.17 3.00
CA GLU A 167 -1.34 -18.18 3.72
C GLU A 167 -1.59 -18.11 5.23
N ALA A 168 -1.55 -16.89 5.79
CA ALA A 168 -1.85 -16.66 7.20
C ALA A 168 -3.29 -17.06 7.54
N TRP A 169 -4.25 -16.74 6.66
CA TRP A 169 -5.65 -17.14 6.82
C TRP A 169 -5.81 -18.66 6.84
N MET A 170 -5.17 -19.38 5.92
CA MET A 170 -5.27 -20.84 5.81
C MET A 170 -4.69 -21.54 7.05
N ILE A 171 -3.59 -21.02 7.61
CA ILE A 171 -3.02 -21.52 8.86
C ILE A 171 -3.99 -21.28 10.03
N LYS A 172 -4.54 -20.08 10.16
CA LYS A 172 -5.47 -19.72 11.26
C LYS A 172 -6.75 -20.56 11.19
N SER A 173 -7.32 -20.67 10.00
CA SER A 173 -8.56 -21.41 9.72
C SER A 173 -8.42 -22.91 9.94
N GLY A 174 -7.21 -23.47 9.82
CA GLY A 174 -6.91 -24.86 10.18
C GLY A 174 -6.98 -25.16 11.69
N HIS A 175 -6.84 -24.14 12.54
CA HIS A 175 -6.81 -24.30 14.01
C HIS A 175 -8.13 -23.87 14.69
N SER A 176 -8.90 -22.98 14.06
CA SER A 176 -10.18 -22.52 14.58
C SER A 176 -11.31 -23.50 14.22
N GLY A 177 -11.54 -24.49 15.08
CA GLY A 177 -12.67 -25.43 15.02
C GLY A 177 -14.07 -24.80 15.17
N ALA A 178 -14.21 -23.48 15.08
CA ALA A 178 -15.48 -22.78 15.03
C ALA A 178 -15.99 -22.75 13.59
N ARG A 179 -16.30 -23.94 13.05
CA ARG A 179 -17.04 -24.07 11.80
C ARG A 179 -18.41 -23.45 12.01
N HIS A 180 -18.68 -22.34 11.33
CA HIS A 180 -20.04 -21.86 11.18
C HIS A 180 -20.81 -22.91 10.37
N ASP A 181 -21.71 -23.65 11.04
CA ASP A 181 -22.46 -24.76 10.44
C ASP A 181 -23.31 -24.28 9.24
N SER A 182 -22.80 -24.60 8.05
CA SER A 182 -23.44 -25.10 6.82
C SER A 182 -24.94 -24.84 6.54
N GLY A 183 -25.49 -23.68 6.90
CA GLY A 183 -26.87 -23.32 6.58
C GLY A 183 -27.04 -21.83 6.31
N GLY A 184 -27.09 -21.46 5.02
CA GLY A 184 -27.58 -20.16 4.53
C GLY A 184 -27.04 -18.94 5.28
N CYS A 185 -25.72 -18.73 5.25
CA CYS A 185 -25.11 -17.52 5.79
C CYS A 185 -25.67 -16.27 5.10
N SER A 186 -26.30 -15.38 5.86
CA SER A 186 -26.77 -14.08 5.40
C SER A 186 -25.89 -12.94 5.94
N ASP A 187 -26.15 -11.72 5.49
CA ASP A 187 -25.53 -10.49 6.03
C ASP A 187 -25.83 -10.23 7.51
N THR A 188 -26.76 -10.96 8.11
CA THR A 188 -27.10 -10.86 9.54
C THR A 188 -26.47 -11.98 10.38
N CYS A 189 -25.74 -12.91 9.76
CA CYS A 189 -25.03 -13.95 10.48
C CYS A 189 -23.85 -13.34 11.26
N GLN A 190 -23.83 -13.54 12.57
CA GLN A 190 -22.81 -12.94 13.43
C GLN A 190 -21.38 -13.45 13.13
N GLY A 191 -21.24 -14.71 12.71
CA GLY A 191 -19.94 -15.25 12.28
C GLY A 191 -19.43 -14.57 11.02
N CYS A 192 -20.30 -14.42 10.01
CA CYS A 192 -19.95 -13.75 8.75
C CYS A 192 -19.65 -12.27 8.94
N VAL A 193 -20.44 -11.58 9.77
CA VAL A 193 -20.21 -10.18 10.16
C VAL A 193 -18.87 -10.05 10.89
N GLY A 194 -18.56 -10.98 11.80
CA GLY A 194 -17.29 -11.00 12.52
C GLY A 194 -16.07 -11.13 11.60
N VAL A 195 -16.11 -12.05 10.64
CA VAL A 195 -15.02 -12.22 9.65
C VAL A 195 -14.85 -10.97 8.79
N ARG A 196 -15.94 -10.38 8.29
CA ARG A 196 -15.87 -9.14 7.50
C ARG A 196 -15.31 -7.96 8.29
N ALA A 197 -15.70 -7.86 9.56
CA ALA A 197 -15.17 -6.85 10.47
C ALA A 197 -13.69 -7.06 10.81
N GLU A 198 -13.22 -8.32 10.84
CA GLU A 198 -11.80 -8.65 11.00
C GLU A 198 -10.98 -8.28 9.76
N ILE A 199 -11.50 -8.57 8.57
CA ILE A 199 -10.82 -8.29 7.29
C ILE A 199 -10.75 -6.78 7.01
N TRP A 200 -11.81 -6.04 7.34
CA TRP A 200 -11.93 -4.64 6.93
C TRP A 200 -10.74 -3.73 7.32
N PRO A 201 -10.21 -3.75 8.56
CA PRO A 201 -9.03 -2.97 8.93
C PRO A 201 -7.78 -3.37 8.14
N GLU A 202 -7.59 -4.65 7.86
CA GLU A 202 -6.44 -5.14 7.11
C GLU A 202 -6.53 -4.77 5.63
N PHE A 203 -7.73 -4.91 5.04
CA PHE A 203 -8.02 -4.45 3.70
C PHE A 203 -7.80 -2.94 3.56
N THR A 204 -8.33 -2.16 4.50
CA THR A 204 -8.09 -0.70 4.57
C THR A 204 -6.60 -0.39 4.62
N ARG A 205 -5.82 -1.09 5.45
CA ARG A 205 -4.37 -0.93 5.55
C ARG A 205 -3.69 -1.23 4.20
N LEU A 206 -4.07 -2.31 3.54
CA LEU A 206 -3.55 -2.68 2.22
C LEU A 206 -3.82 -1.58 1.18
N LEU A 207 -5.03 -1.00 1.18
CA LEU A 207 -5.40 0.09 0.26
C LEU A 207 -4.67 1.41 0.57
N THR A 208 -4.37 1.69 1.85
CA THR A 208 -3.68 2.94 2.22
C THR A 208 -2.26 3.05 1.66
N VAL A 209 -1.64 1.94 1.25
CA VAL A 209 -0.31 1.92 0.63
C VAL A 209 -0.28 2.78 -0.65
N PHE A 210 -1.39 2.82 -1.40
CA PHE A 210 -1.48 3.56 -2.66
C PHE A 210 -2.23 4.89 -2.57
N TYR A 211 -3.21 5.03 -1.67
CA TYR A 211 -4.12 6.21 -1.69
C TYR A 211 -4.22 7.01 -0.38
N GLY A 212 -3.45 6.67 0.67
CA GLY A 212 -3.55 7.34 1.97
C GLY A 212 -4.94 7.18 2.63
N ARG A 213 -5.10 7.67 3.87
CA ARG A 213 -6.31 7.40 4.69
C ARG A 213 -7.62 8.02 4.17
N ARG A 214 -7.61 8.89 3.16
CA ARG A 214 -8.77 9.70 2.74
C ARG A 214 -9.57 9.17 1.54
N ALA A 215 -9.09 8.15 0.81
CA ALA A 215 -9.70 7.71 -0.45
C ALA A 215 -10.57 6.43 -0.32
N ILE A 216 -10.74 5.90 0.89
CA ILE A 216 -11.41 4.60 1.10
C ILE A 216 -12.93 4.74 1.05
N VAL A 217 -13.45 5.96 1.14
CA VAL A 217 -14.86 6.28 0.93
C VAL A 217 -14.89 7.60 0.18
N SER A 218 -15.41 7.62 -1.04
CA SER A 218 -15.74 8.89 -1.70
C SER A 218 -16.97 9.49 -1.03
N ASP A 219 -16.86 10.73 -0.54
CA ASP A 219 -17.99 11.55 -0.10
C ASP A 219 -18.94 11.88 -1.27
#